data_AF-K5YVC3-F1
#
_entry.id   AF-K5YVC3-F1
#
_cell.length_a   1.000
_cell.length_b   1.000
_cell.length_c   1.000
_cell.angle_alpha   90.00
_cell.angle_beta   90.00
_cell.angle_gamma   90.00
#
_symmetry.space_group_name_H-M   'P 1'
#
loop_
_entity.id
_entity.type
_entity.pdbx_description
1 polymer ?
#
loop_
_entity_poly.entity_id
_entity_poly.type
_entity_poly.pdbx_seq_one_letter_code
_entity_poly.pdbx_strand_id
1 'polypeptide(L)'
;MAVTKIRKMSSWTLLVVSLISIVVLGMFFGGGITNPGEEMKEYVYTGLLLNWTTGLFFVTIVCMVLFAIWQFVNLLKVNPKSAVAALGVVVAFVAMLFITYSIGDGTPLQGLNADSQKYNTEGWLKITDMWINSSIVLMVLIIIAVVAGSAKKMLNR
;
A
#
# COMPACT_ATOMS: atom_id res chain seq x y z
N MET A 1 -12.99 -7.30 -29.61
CA MET A 1 -12.06 -8.43 -29.38
C MET A 1 -10.93 -8.17 -28.37
N ALA A 2 -10.54 -6.93 -28.06
CA ALA A 2 -9.55 -6.64 -27.01
C ALA A 2 -10.12 -6.78 -25.58
N VAL A 3 -11.38 -6.36 -25.37
CA VAL A 3 -12.05 -6.40 -24.06
C VAL A 3 -12.21 -7.83 -23.52
N THR A 4 -12.47 -8.81 -24.39
CA THR A 4 -12.59 -10.22 -23.99
C THR A 4 -11.25 -10.83 -23.57
N LYS A 5 -10.14 -10.44 -24.21
CA LYS A 5 -8.79 -10.90 -23.85
C LYS A 5 -8.32 -10.30 -22.52
N ILE A 6 -8.52 -8.99 -22.32
CA ILE A 6 -8.13 -8.30 -21.08
C ILE A 6 -8.94 -8.83 -19.89
N ARG A 7 -10.26 -8.98 -20.05
CA ARG A 7 -11.12 -9.58 -19.02
C ARG A 7 -10.71 -11.01 -18.69
N LYS A 8 -10.34 -11.81 -19.70
CA LYS A 8 -9.89 -13.20 -19.49
C LYS A 8 -8.54 -13.24 -18.74
N MET A 9 -7.57 -12.40 -19.11
CA MET A 9 -6.28 -12.33 -18.42
C MET A 9 -6.42 -11.90 -16.95
N SER A 10 -7.14 -10.79 -16.70
CA SER A 10 -7.38 -10.30 -15.33
C SER A 10 -8.17 -11.31 -14.49
N SER A 11 -9.20 -11.94 -15.07
CA SER A 11 -9.99 -12.96 -14.37
C SER A 11 -9.19 -14.21 -14.06
N TRP A 12 -8.33 -14.68 -14.96
CA TRP A 12 -7.51 -15.86 -14.72
C TRP A 12 -6.43 -15.60 -13.68
N THR A 13 -5.74 -14.46 -13.73
CA THR A 13 -4.75 -14.08 -12.71
C THR A 13 -5.39 -14.00 -11.33
N LEU A 14 -6.56 -13.36 -11.20
CA LEU A 14 -7.26 -13.26 -9.93
C LEU A 14 -7.69 -14.65 -9.41
N LEU A 15 -8.24 -15.49 -10.29
CA LEU A 15 -8.65 -16.85 -9.90
C LEU A 15 -7.48 -17.69 -9.41
N VAL A 16 -6.35 -17.67 -10.10
CA VAL A 16 -5.15 -18.44 -9.69
C VAL A 16 -4.60 -17.93 -8.36
N VAL A 17 -4.42 -16.62 -8.20
CA VAL A 17 -3.93 -16.02 -6.95
C VAL A 17 -4.88 -16.31 -5.79
N SER A 18 -6.20 -16.22 -6.02
CA SER A 18 -7.22 -16.54 -5.02
C SER A 18 -7.18 -18.01 -4.63
N LEU A 19 -7.08 -18.92 -5.59
CA LEU A 19 -7.00 -20.37 -5.33
C LEU A 19 -5.78 -20.72 -4.47
N ILE A 20 -4.60 -20.19 -4.81
CA ILE A 20 -3.39 -20.41 -4.02
C ILE A 20 -3.55 -19.81 -2.62
N SER A 21 -4.15 -18.62 -2.51
CA SER A 21 -4.42 -17.99 -1.21
C SER A 21 -5.35 -18.83 -0.33
N ILE A 22 -6.38 -19.44 -0.91
CA ILE A 22 -7.28 -20.36 -0.18
C ILE A 22 -6.51 -21.58 0.31
N VAL A 23 -5.62 -22.16 -0.51
CA VAL A 23 -4.77 -23.29 -0.09
C VAL A 23 -3.85 -22.89 1.06
N VAL A 24 -3.18 -21.74 0.96
CA VAL A 24 -2.30 -21.22 2.02
C VAL A 24 -3.07 -20.97 3.31
N LEU A 25 -4.27 -20.40 3.24
CA LEU A 25 -5.15 -20.21 4.40
C LEU A 25 -5.64 -21.53 4.99
N GLY A 26 -5.97 -22.51 4.14
CA GLY A 26 -6.34 -23.85 4.56
C GLY A 26 -5.22 -24.55 5.32
N MET A 27 -3.98 -24.43 4.85
CA MET A 27 -2.80 -24.92 5.56
C MET A 27 -2.55 -24.15 6.86
N PHE A 28 -2.70 -22.82 6.85
CA PHE A 28 -2.54 -21.97 8.03
C PHE A 28 -3.50 -22.35 9.15
N PHE A 29 -4.81 -22.39 8.88
CA PHE A 29 -5.81 -22.70 9.91
C PHE A 29 -5.94 -24.20 10.20
N GLY A 30 -5.69 -25.07 9.21
CA GLY A 30 -5.83 -26.52 9.32
C GLY A 30 -4.58 -27.24 9.81
N GLY A 31 -3.43 -26.58 9.85
CA GLY A 31 -2.13 -27.21 10.16
C GLY A 31 -1.79 -27.37 11.64
N GLY A 32 -2.66 -26.94 12.54
CA GLY A 32 -2.46 -27.04 13.99
C GLY A 32 -1.64 -25.90 14.60
N ILE A 33 -1.54 -25.94 15.93
CA ILE A 33 -0.79 -24.97 16.75
C ILE A 33 0.51 -25.60 17.26
N THR A 34 1.61 -24.86 17.24
CA THR A 34 2.94 -25.33 17.65
C THR A 34 3.01 -25.58 19.15
N ASN A 35 2.48 -24.65 19.95
CA ASN A 35 2.44 -24.72 21.42
C ASN A 35 1.00 -24.56 21.95
N PRO A 36 0.28 -25.67 22.23
CA PRO A 36 -1.10 -25.63 22.71
C PRO A 36 -1.34 -25.01 24.09
N GLY A 37 -0.26 -24.69 24.84
CA GLY A 37 -0.32 -24.22 26.23
C GLY A 37 0.01 -22.74 26.43
N GLU A 38 0.34 -21.99 25.39
CA GLU A 38 0.60 -20.55 25.48
C GLU A 38 -0.68 -19.74 25.21
N GLU A 39 -0.82 -18.59 25.87
CA GLU A 39 -1.97 -17.68 25.67
C GLU A 39 -2.05 -17.17 24.21
N MET A 40 -0.90 -17.08 23.54
CA MET A 40 -0.77 -16.68 22.14
C MET A 40 -0.65 -17.92 21.24
N LYS A 41 -1.72 -18.26 20.52
CA LYS A 41 -1.72 -19.40 19.59
C LYS A 41 -0.81 -19.12 18.40
N GLU A 42 0.31 -19.82 18.34
CA GLU A 42 1.18 -19.83 17.16
C GLU A 42 0.78 -20.99 16.22
N TYR A 43 0.45 -20.66 14.97
CA TYR A 43 0.11 -21.65 13.95
C TYR A 43 1.36 -22.17 13.24
N VAL A 44 1.43 -23.48 12.98
CA VAL A 44 2.59 -24.13 12.35
C VAL A 44 2.96 -23.49 10.99
N TYR A 45 1.96 -23.11 10.19
CA TYR A 45 2.17 -22.53 8.87
C TYR A 45 2.12 -20.99 8.84
N THR A 46 2.37 -20.32 9.97
CA THR A 46 2.49 -18.85 10.02
C THR A 46 3.57 -18.35 9.04
N GLY A 47 4.71 -19.03 8.97
CA GLY A 47 5.78 -18.70 8.02
C GLY A 47 5.35 -18.81 6.54
N LEU A 48 4.51 -19.81 6.21
CA LEU A 48 3.99 -19.97 4.85
C LEU A 48 3.07 -18.80 4.47
N LEU A 49 2.17 -18.41 5.37
CA LEU A 49 1.28 -17.26 5.17
C LEU A 49 2.07 -15.95 5.00
N LEU A 50 3.06 -15.73 5.85
CA LEU A 50 3.94 -14.55 5.77
C LEU A 50 4.71 -14.52 4.45
N ASN A 51 5.28 -15.63 4.00
CA ASN A 51 6.00 -15.68 2.73
C ASN A 51 5.09 -15.43 1.53
N TRP A 52 3.89 -16.04 1.51
CA TRP A 52 2.92 -15.85 0.44
C TRP A 52 2.44 -14.41 0.34
N THR A 53 2.03 -13.82 1.48
CA THR A 53 1.56 -12.43 1.53
C THR A 53 2.67 -11.43 1.18
N THR A 54 3.89 -11.66 1.67
CA THR A 54 5.06 -10.84 1.31
C THR A 54 5.37 -10.92 -0.18
N GLY A 55 5.34 -12.13 -0.76
CA GLY A 55 5.54 -12.32 -2.20
C GLY A 55 4.50 -11.57 -3.04
N LEU A 56 3.21 -11.70 -2.70
CA LEU A 56 2.13 -10.98 -3.38
C LEU A 56 2.26 -9.47 -3.24
N PHE A 57 2.66 -8.98 -2.07
CA PHE A 57 2.88 -7.55 -1.83
C PHE A 57 3.96 -6.99 -2.76
N PHE A 58 5.13 -7.63 -2.86
CA PHE A 58 6.19 -7.17 -3.76
C PHE A 58 5.83 -7.27 -5.24
N VAL A 59 5.18 -8.37 -5.66
CA VAL A 59 4.68 -8.50 -7.05
C VAL A 59 3.70 -7.37 -7.39
N THR A 60 2.84 -7.00 -6.44
CA THR A 60 1.87 -5.90 -6.61
C THR A 60 2.58 -4.55 -6.76
N ILE A 61 3.61 -4.28 -5.95
CA ILE A 61 4.42 -3.06 -6.06
C ILE A 61 5.07 -2.98 -7.44
N VAL A 62 5.70 -4.07 -7.90
CA VAL A 62 6.35 -4.10 -9.22
C VAL A 62 5.35 -3.82 -10.34
N CYS A 63 4.19 -4.50 -10.31
CA CYS A 63 3.12 -4.26 -11.29
C CYS A 63 2.64 -2.79 -11.26
N MET A 64 2.43 -2.23 -10.07
CA MET A 64 2.01 -0.84 -9.90
C MET A 64 3.00 0.12 -10.55
N VAL A 65 4.30 -0.05 -10.30
CA VAL A 65 5.35 0.81 -10.88
C VAL A 65 5.40 0.68 -12.40
N LEU A 66 5.35 -0.55 -12.93
CA LEU A 66 5.35 -0.78 -14.38
C LEU A 66 4.15 -0.13 -15.08
N PHE A 67 2.96 -0.28 -14.51
CA PHE A 67 1.76 0.36 -15.05
C PHE A 67 1.78 1.87 -14.93
N ALA A 68 2.29 2.42 -13.83
CA ALA A 68 2.44 3.85 -13.64
C ALA A 68 3.39 4.45 -14.71
N ILE A 69 4.55 3.81 -14.95
CA ILE A 69 5.49 4.24 -15.99
C ILE A 69 4.86 4.14 -17.38
N TRP A 70 4.22 3.01 -17.69
CA TRP A 70 3.58 2.82 -18.99
C TRP A 70 2.47 3.84 -19.25
N GLN A 71 1.61 4.09 -18.26
CA GLN A 71 0.57 5.12 -18.32
C GLN A 71 1.17 6.51 -18.50
N PHE A 72 2.25 6.83 -17.79
CA PHE A 72 2.93 8.12 -17.89
C PHE A 72 3.56 8.34 -19.28
N VAL A 73 4.25 7.34 -19.84
CA VAL A 73 4.82 7.41 -21.20
C VAL A 73 3.72 7.59 -22.25
N ASN A 74 2.59 6.91 -22.12
CA ASN A 74 1.46 7.10 -23.02
C ASN A 74 0.86 8.51 -22.88
N LEU A 75 0.73 9.02 -21.65
CA LEU A 75 0.23 10.37 -21.39
C LEU A 75 1.15 11.44 -21.99
N LEU A 76 2.47 11.26 -21.91
CA LEU A 76 3.44 12.15 -22.54
C LEU A 76 3.25 12.24 -24.07
N LYS A 77 2.96 11.12 -24.73
CA LYS A 77 2.75 11.08 -26.19
C LYS A 77 1.45 11.75 -26.62
N VAL A 78 0.38 11.61 -25.82
CA VAL A 78 -0.97 12.07 -26.19
C VAL A 78 -1.25 13.50 -25.71
N ASN A 79 -0.81 13.85 -24.50
CA ASN A 79 -1.03 15.17 -23.91
C ASN A 79 0.12 15.55 -22.95
N PRO A 80 1.20 16.16 -23.49
CA PRO A 80 2.37 16.48 -22.69
C PRO A 80 2.06 17.48 -21.56
N LYS A 81 1.11 18.40 -21.77
CA LYS A 81 0.71 19.37 -20.74
C LYS A 81 0.09 18.67 -19.51
N SER A 82 -0.79 17.70 -19.75
CA SER A 82 -1.38 16.89 -18.67
C SER A 82 -0.34 16.00 -18.00
N ALA A 83 0.64 15.49 -18.74
CA ALA A 83 1.71 14.68 -18.18
C ALA A 83 2.61 15.48 -17.23
N VAL A 84 2.96 16.72 -17.58
CA VAL A 84 3.74 17.60 -16.69
C VAL A 84 2.97 17.90 -15.40
N ALA A 85 1.66 18.16 -15.49
CA ALA A 85 0.83 18.35 -14.30
C ALA A 85 0.81 17.10 -13.40
N ALA A 86 0.67 15.90 -13.99
CA ALA A 86 0.72 14.64 -13.26
C ALA A 86 2.08 14.42 -12.56
N LEU A 87 3.18 14.76 -13.24
CA LEU A 87 4.53 14.69 -12.65
C LEU A 87 4.66 15.68 -11.49
N GLY A 88 4.13 16.90 -11.62
CA GLY A 88 4.09 17.89 -10.54
C GLY A 88 3.38 17.38 -9.28
N VAL A 89 2.27 16.64 -9.43
CA VAL A 89 1.57 16.01 -8.30
C VAL A 89 2.44 14.93 -7.65
N VAL A 90 3.13 14.09 -8.43
CA VAL A 90 4.03 13.07 -7.89
C VAL A 90 5.19 13.70 -7.11
N VAL A 91 5.78 14.78 -7.63
CA VAL A 91 6.85 15.52 -6.94
C VAL A 91 6.34 16.13 -5.64
N ALA A 92 5.16 16.76 -5.64
CA ALA A 92 4.56 17.31 -4.43
C ALA A 92 4.27 16.21 -3.40
N PHE A 93 3.81 15.04 -3.83
CA PHE A 93 3.59 13.89 -2.97
C PHE A 93 4.89 13.38 -2.35
N VAL A 94 5.94 13.19 -3.14
CA VAL A 94 7.26 12.77 -2.65
C VAL A 94 7.84 13.80 -1.69
N ALA A 95 7.75 15.09 -2.01
CA ALA A 95 8.20 16.16 -1.12
C ALA A 95 7.47 16.14 0.22
N MET A 96 6.15 15.92 0.20
CA MET A 96 5.35 15.77 1.41
C MET A 96 5.82 14.58 2.27
N LEU A 97 6.10 13.42 1.66
CA LEU A 97 6.66 12.27 2.38
C LEU A 97 8.02 12.59 3.03
N PHE A 98 8.91 13.30 2.33
CA PHE A 98 10.19 13.72 2.93
C PHE A 98 10.00 14.66 4.12
N ILE A 99 9.06 15.61 4.02
CA ILE A 99 8.74 16.54 5.11
C ILE A 99 8.18 15.77 6.31
N THR A 100 7.20 14.88 6.10
CA THR A 100 6.59 14.12 7.20
C THR A 100 7.56 13.14 7.84
N TYR A 101 8.50 12.57 7.08
CA TYR A 101 9.60 11.78 7.61
C TYR A 101 10.58 12.61 8.45
N SER A 102 10.93 13.81 7.98
CA SER A 102 11.91 14.68 8.65
C SER A 102 11.41 15.22 9.99
N ILE A 103 10.10 15.39 10.14
CA ILE A 103 9.45 15.85 11.38
C ILE A 103 9.09 14.67 12.31
N GLY A 104 9.16 13.43 11.83
CA GLY A 104 8.82 12.24 12.62
C GLY A 104 9.71 12.07 13.84
N ASP A 105 9.15 11.50 14.92
CA ASP A 105 9.87 11.25 16.15
C ASP A 105 10.65 9.92 16.06
N GLY A 106 11.89 9.97 16.55
CA GLY A 106 12.79 8.83 16.64
C GLY A 106 12.83 8.18 18.02
N THR A 107 12.10 8.71 19.01
CA THR A 107 12.15 8.21 20.39
C THR A 107 11.66 6.75 20.48
N PRO A 108 12.48 5.82 20.99
CA PRO A 108 12.07 4.43 21.12
C PRO A 108 10.86 4.28 22.05
N LEU A 109 9.87 3.50 21.60
CA LEU A 109 8.66 3.24 22.34
C LEU A 109 8.94 2.32 23.55
N GLN A 110 8.37 2.67 24.70
CA GLN A 110 8.48 1.85 25.91
C GLN A 110 7.36 0.81 25.96
N GLY A 111 7.62 -0.35 26.57
CA GLY A 111 6.61 -1.39 26.80
C GLY A 111 6.32 -2.33 25.62
N LEU A 112 7.14 -2.32 24.57
CA LEU A 112 7.04 -3.30 23.48
C LEU A 112 7.54 -4.68 23.90
N ASN A 113 6.94 -5.74 23.35
CA ASN A 113 7.40 -7.13 23.54
C ASN A 113 8.80 -7.36 22.94
N ALA A 114 9.49 -8.42 23.38
CA ALA A 114 10.87 -8.70 22.99
C ALA A 114 11.10 -8.75 21.47
N ASP A 115 10.12 -9.30 20.72
CA ASP A 115 10.21 -9.41 19.26
C ASP A 115 10.06 -8.07 18.54
N SER A 116 9.22 -7.16 19.06
CA SER A 116 9.01 -5.83 18.45
C SER A 116 10.13 -4.85 18.78
N GLN A 117 10.88 -5.07 19.87
CA GLN A 117 12.04 -4.24 20.20
C GLN A 117 13.09 -4.20 19.07
N LYS A 118 13.21 -5.28 18.28
CA LYS A 118 14.09 -5.33 17.11
C LYS A 118 13.76 -4.28 16.05
N TYR A 119 12.50 -3.87 15.96
CA TYR A 119 12.01 -2.87 15.00
C TYR A 119 11.83 -1.49 15.63
N ASN A 120 12.05 -1.35 16.93
CA ASN A 120 11.98 -0.10 17.69
C ASN A 120 13.23 0.78 17.49
N THR A 121 13.59 1.01 16.23
CA THR A 121 14.73 1.84 15.82
C THR A 121 14.23 3.15 15.24
N GLU A 122 15.02 4.22 15.37
CA GLU A 122 14.69 5.56 14.84
C GLU A 122 14.17 5.54 13.40
N GLY A 123 14.76 4.74 12.51
CA GLY A 123 14.34 4.66 11.12
C GLY A 123 12.90 4.16 10.93
N TRP A 124 12.53 3.07 11.61
CA TRP A 124 11.19 2.48 11.53
C TRP A 124 10.12 3.36 12.19
N LEU A 125 10.48 4.03 13.29
CA LEU A 125 9.61 4.98 13.98
C LEU A 125 9.28 6.17 13.06
N LYS A 126 10.30 6.79 12.46
CA LYS A 126 10.10 7.89 11.50
C LYS A 126 9.33 7.47 10.24
N ILE A 127 9.50 6.24 9.75
CA ILE A 127 8.69 5.71 8.63
C ILE A 127 7.22 5.57 9.03
N THR A 128 6.96 5.12 10.26
CA THR A 128 5.59 5.00 10.79
C THR A 128 4.93 6.37 10.92
N ASP A 129 5.64 7.32 11.52
CA ASP A 129 5.17 8.70 11.66
C ASP A 129 4.97 9.38 10.30
N MET A 130 5.87 9.17 9.35
CA MET A 130 5.73 9.65 7.97
C MET A 130 4.40 9.18 7.38
N TRP A 131 4.05 7.90 7.56
CA TRP A 131 2.84 7.30 6.99
C TRP A 131 1.56 7.81 7.65
N ILE A 132 1.56 7.97 8.97
CA ILE A 132 0.44 8.53 9.73
C ILE A 132 0.22 10.00 9.32
N ASN A 133 1.27 10.82 9.40
CA ASN A 133 1.16 12.25 9.13
C ASN A 133 0.80 12.54 7.66
N SER A 134 1.36 11.79 6.71
CA SER A 134 0.99 11.92 5.29
C SER A 134 -0.47 11.55 5.04
N SER A 135 -0.98 10.50 5.69
CA SER A 135 -2.39 10.12 5.60
C SER A 135 -3.32 11.21 6.13
N ILE A 136 -2.97 11.84 7.25
CA ILE A 136 -3.72 12.98 7.82
C ILE A 136 -3.74 14.16 6.83
N VAL A 137 -2.58 14.52 6.28
CA VAL A 137 -2.46 15.62 5.30
C VAL A 137 -3.33 15.34 4.07
N LEU A 138 -3.26 14.13 3.51
CA LEU A 138 -4.07 13.73 2.36
C LEU A 138 -5.57 13.79 2.67
N MET A 139 -5.99 13.32 3.83
CA MET A 139 -7.38 13.37 4.26
C MET A 139 -7.89 14.83 4.29
N VAL A 140 -7.12 15.76 4.87
CA VAL A 140 -7.48 17.19 4.90
C VAL A 140 -7.56 17.76 3.49
N LEU A 141 -6.59 17.45 2.61
CA LEU A 141 -6.61 17.91 1.22
C LEU A 141 -7.84 17.40 0.45
N ILE A 142 -8.25 16.15 0.69
CA ILE A 142 -9.46 15.58 0.08
C ILE A 142 -10.69 16.35 0.53
N ILE A 143 -10.82 16.63 1.83
CA ILE A 143 -11.96 17.40 2.36
C ILE A 143 -12.00 18.80 1.71
N ILE A 144 -10.87 19.49 1.64
CA ILE A 144 -10.76 20.81 0.98
C ILE A 144 -11.17 20.72 -0.49
N ALA A 145 -10.67 19.72 -1.22
CA ALA A 145 -10.98 19.53 -2.63
C ALA A 145 -12.47 19.28 -2.87
N VAL A 146 -13.12 18.49 -2.01
CA VAL A 146 -14.56 18.21 -2.07
C VAL A 146 -15.38 19.47 -1.82
N VAL A 147 -15.03 20.26 -0.79
CA VAL A 147 -15.73 21.51 -0.47
C VAL A 147 -15.56 22.54 -1.59
N ALA A 148 -14.32 22.76 -2.05
CA ALA A 148 -14.03 23.70 -3.14
C ALA A 148 -14.71 23.28 -4.46
N GLY A 149 -14.69 21.99 -4.79
CA GLY A 149 -15.37 21.44 -5.96
C GLY A 149 -16.89 21.64 -5.91
N SER A 150 -17.48 21.45 -4.72
CA SER A 150 -18.92 21.66 -4.49
C SER A 150 -19.30 23.13 -4.60
N ALA A 151 -18.52 24.03 -4.00
CA ALA A 151 -18.72 25.48 -4.08
C ALA A 151 -18.62 25.99 -5.53
N LYS A 152 -17.60 25.55 -6.28
CA LYS A 152 -17.44 25.91 -7.69
C LYS A 152 -18.62 25.45 -8.54
N LYS A 153 -19.13 24.24 -8.31
CA LYS A 153 -20.31 23.72 -9.02
C LYS A 153 -21.57 24.55 -8.75
N MET A 154 -21.70 25.09 -7.54
CA MET A 154 -22.82 25.94 -7.15
C MET A 154 -22.72 27.36 -7.73
N LEU A 155 -21.50 27.89 -7.86
CA LEU A 155 -21.25 29.22 -8.44
C LEU A 155 -21.29 29.24 -9.98
N ASN A 156 -21.03 28.11 -10.63
CA ASN A 156 -21.12 27.96 -12.09
C ASN A 156 -22.52 27.52 -12.59
N ARG A 157 -23.52 27.50 -11.71
CA ARG A 157 -24.94 27.39 -12.06
C ARG A 157 -25.56 28.78 -12.08
#